data_AF-A0AA39WS93-F1
#
_entry.id   AF-A0AA39WS93-F1
#
_cell.length_a   1.000
_cell.length_b   1.000
_cell.length_c   1.000
_cell.angle_alpha   90.00
_cell.angle_beta   90.00
_cell.angle_gamma   90.00
#
_symmetry.space_group_name_H-M   'P 1'
#
loop_
_entity.id
_entity.type
_entity.pdbx_description
1 polymer ?
#
loop_
_entity_poly.entity_id
_entity_poly.type
_entity_poly.pdbx_seq_one_letter_code
_entity_poly.pdbx_strand_id
1 'polypeptide(L)'
;MSSLRPPSLIGQEGRSLSSAPANLHLRLVYHLVALCLSHTRQVMETSIPLHHGSYHDGNSSAENYGEKLFRFTFDEGRQEPRFLIFRGLQLMNVFKLQNDLAKMKHHIMTAKAATPEQTQTLTQVLHNYTNAIRDYEYLTRLTPITGSQARRGRFDLERVFGDDEYQFIDEPTAYRRFDDPSLLPSDGLRDALKRHLPRSVAYTKHDIRNRTDEYFSGEPPEQVSPFVDKLARFLVAFLGGAMLVVPMVMMRLPEVTVVKSLVTVSISVLLFAGALSVFFRASNTETMVATATYAAVLVVFVGVSG
;
A
#
# COMPACT_ATOMS: atom_id res chain seq x y z
N MET A 1 -10.92 -69.27 -37.15
CA MET A 1 -11.97 -69.18 -36.13
C MET A 1 -11.73 -67.86 -35.40
N SER A 2 -12.06 -66.70 -35.96
CA SER A 2 -13.38 -66.21 -36.36
C SER A 2 -14.27 -65.94 -35.15
N SER A 3 -14.28 -64.70 -34.63
CA SER A 3 -15.45 -63.98 -34.07
C SER A 3 -14.98 -62.57 -33.63
N LEU A 4 -15.18 -61.49 -34.40
CA LEU A 4 -16.39 -60.64 -34.49
C LEU A 4 -16.78 -59.92 -33.16
N ARG A 5 -16.25 -58.69 -32.97
CA ARG A 5 -16.96 -57.36 -32.85
C ARG A 5 -18.43 -57.32 -32.34
N PRO A 6 -18.98 -56.16 -31.89
CA PRO A 6 -18.63 -55.20 -30.82
C PRO A 6 -19.89 -54.78 -29.95
N PRO A 7 -20.33 -53.50 -29.79
CA PRO A 7 -20.31 -52.69 -28.56
C PRO A 7 -21.71 -52.20 -28.05
N SER A 8 -21.81 -51.57 -26.87
CA SER A 8 -22.94 -50.73 -26.37
C SER A 8 -22.70 -50.39 -24.89
N LEU A 9 -23.09 -49.28 -24.24
CA LEU A 9 -23.94 -48.09 -24.46
C LEU A 9 -23.43 -47.03 -23.43
N ILE A 10 -23.13 -45.78 -23.80
CA ILE A 10 -24.02 -44.61 -23.69
C ILE A 10 -24.88 -44.58 -22.41
N GLY A 11 -24.50 -43.71 -21.48
CA GLY A 11 -25.33 -43.21 -20.38
C GLY A 11 -24.98 -41.76 -20.11
N GLN A 12 -25.63 -40.85 -20.85
CA GLN A 12 -25.68 -39.42 -20.52
C GLN A 12 -26.56 -39.24 -19.28
N GLU A 13 -26.04 -38.57 -18.25
CA GLU A 13 -26.88 -37.85 -17.30
C GLU A 13 -26.57 -36.35 -17.41
N GLY A 14 -27.55 -35.62 -17.93
CA GLY A 14 -27.57 -34.18 -18.00
C GLY A 14 -28.80 -33.65 -17.27
N ARG A 15 -28.54 -32.65 -16.41
CA ARG A 15 -29.42 -31.54 -16.01
C ARG A 15 -30.57 -31.81 -15.03
N SER A 16 -30.43 -31.21 -13.85
CA SER A 16 -31.44 -30.27 -13.36
C SER A 16 -30.77 -29.11 -12.63
N LEU A 17 -30.94 -27.91 -13.19
CA LEU A 17 -30.50 -26.64 -12.62
C LEU A 17 -31.40 -26.28 -11.43
N SER A 18 -30.81 -26.08 -10.26
CA SER A 18 -31.44 -25.34 -9.17
C SER A 18 -31.02 -23.88 -9.25
N SER A 19 -31.98 -23.04 -9.59
CA SER A 19 -31.90 -21.59 -9.70
C SER A 19 -32.11 -20.92 -8.34
N ALA A 20 -31.22 -19.95 -8.03
CA ALA A 20 -31.36 -18.86 -7.05
C ALA A 20 -31.22 -19.23 -5.54
N PRO A 21 -30.68 -18.33 -4.68
CA PRO A 21 -30.72 -16.87 -4.82
C PRO A 21 -29.38 -16.14 -4.65
N ALA A 22 -28.81 -15.67 -5.77
CA ALA A 22 -27.75 -14.66 -5.78
C ALA A 22 -28.24 -13.25 -5.32
N ASN A 23 -29.54 -13.08 -5.07
CA ASN A 23 -30.13 -11.80 -4.65
C ASN A 23 -30.07 -11.54 -3.13
N LEU A 24 -29.71 -12.52 -2.31
CA LEU A 24 -29.62 -12.32 -0.87
C LEU A 24 -28.39 -11.49 -0.48
N HIS A 25 -27.26 -11.75 -1.13
CA HIS A 25 -26.02 -11.01 -0.89
C HIS A 25 -26.12 -9.55 -1.32
N LEU A 26 -26.75 -9.26 -2.46
CA LEU A 26 -26.88 -7.87 -2.93
C LEU A 26 -27.83 -7.05 -2.03
N ARG A 27 -28.90 -7.66 -1.50
CA ARG A 27 -29.79 -7.02 -0.53
C ARG A 27 -29.14 -6.81 0.83
N LEU A 28 -28.31 -7.75 1.28
CA LEU A 28 -27.52 -7.59 2.51
C LEU A 28 -26.49 -6.47 2.38
N VAL A 29 -25.80 -6.37 1.24
CA VAL A 29 -24.83 -5.29 0.98
C VAL A 29 -25.53 -3.93 0.91
N TYR A 30 -26.68 -3.83 0.23
CA TYR A 30 -27.45 -2.57 0.20
C TYR A 30 -27.97 -2.16 1.59
N HIS A 31 -28.46 -3.11 2.40
CA HIS A 31 -28.89 -2.79 3.77
C HIS A 31 -27.72 -2.39 4.67
N LEU A 32 -26.55 -3.02 4.53
CA LEU A 32 -25.34 -2.65 5.26
C LEU A 32 -24.83 -1.26 4.88
N VAL A 33 -24.83 -0.92 3.59
CA VAL A 33 -24.43 0.41 3.11
C VAL A 33 -25.43 1.48 3.57
N ALA A 34 -26.73 1.20 3.54
CA ALA A 34 -27.76 2.10 4.05
C ALA A 34 -27.67 2.31 5.58
N LEU A 35 -27.37 1.25 6.35
CA LEU A 35 -27.13 1.37 7.80
C LEU A 35 -25.86 2.16 8.10
N CYS A 36 -24.80 1.97 7.31
CA CYS A 36 -23.54 2.71 7.47
C CYS A 36 -23.73 4.21 7.17
N LEU A 37 -24.48 4.56 6.12
CA LEU A 37 -24.79 5.95 5.77
C LEU A 37 -25.78 6.62 6.75
N SER A 38 -26.71 5.84 7.32
CA SER A 38 -27.59 6.32 8.39
C SER A 38 -26.79 6.62 9.67
N HIS A 39 -25.84 5.75 10.02
CA HIS A 39 -25.07 5.92 11.25
C HIS A 39 -24.06 7.07 11.17
N THR A 40 -23.43 7.30 10.01
CA THR A 40 -22.56 8.47 9.81
C THR A 40 -23.33 9.78 9.85
N ARG A 41 -24.57 9.81 9.36
CA ARG A 41 -25.45 10.99 9.45
C ARG A 41 -25.84 11.30 10.91
N GLN A 42 -26.09 10.28 11.72
CA GLN A 42 -26.49 10.44 13.13
C GLN A 42 -25.32 10.84 14.05
N VAL A 43 -24.09 10.45 13.70
CA VAL A 43 -22.86 10.88 14.40
C VAL A 43 -22.50 12.33 14.05
N MET A 44 -22.87 12.81 12.87
CA MET A 44 -22.66 14.21 12.47
C MET A 44 -23.65 15.18 13.14
N GLU A 45 -24.84 14.72 13.55
CA GLU A 45 -25.85 15.55 14.22
C GLU A 45 -25.71 15.59 15.76
N THR A 46 -24.83 14.80 16.38
CA THR A 46 -24.76 14.67 17.86
C THR A 46 -23.49 15.19 18.52
N SER A 47 -22.65 15.93 17.81
CA SER A 47 -21.42 16.48 18.40
C SER A 47 -21.45 18.01 18.47
N ILE A 48 -21.45 18.50 19.72
CA ILE A 48 -21.16 19.86 20.22
C ILE A 48 -22.41 20.62 20.73
N PRO A 49 -22.69 20.58 22.06
CA PRO A 49 -23.46 21.64 22.68
C PRO A 49 -22.59 22.91 22.74
N LEU A 50 -22.92 23.89 21.88
CA LEU A 50 -22.35 25.23 21.98
C LEU A 50 -22.85 25.87 23.29
N HIS A 51 -21.93 25.99 24.25
CA HIS A 51 -22.13 26.81 25.43
C HIS A 51 -22.41 28.25 24.98
N HIS A 52 -23.59 28.76 25.31
CA HIS A 52 -24.02 30.13 25.01
C HIS A 52 -23.24 31.10 25.90
N GLY A 53 -22.03 31.46 25.46
CA GLY A 53 -21.27 32.59 25.96
C GLY A 53 -21.66 33.85 25.18
N SER A 54 -21.99 34.90 25.91
CA SER A 54 -22.48 36.20 25.45
C SER A 54 -21.84 36.70 24.15
N TYR A 55 -22.68 36.86 23.12
CA TYR A 55 -22.35 37.45 21.82
C TYR A 55 -21.96 38.93 21.97
N HIS A 56 -20.71 39.25 21.64
CA HIS A 56 -20.33 40.56 21.12
C HIS A 56 -19.59 40.33 19.79
N ASP A 57 -20.28 40.66 18.69
CA ASP A 57 -19.77 41.03 17.36
C ASP A 57 -18.72 40.12 16.68
N GLY A 58 -19.12 38.89 16.28
CA GLY A 58 -18.25 37.91 15.60
C GLY A 58 -18.70 37.46 14.20
N ASN A 59 -19.68 38.13 13.58
CA ASN A 59 -20.33 37.60 12.37
C ASN A 59 -19.49 37.74 11.08
N SER A 60 -18.44 38.57 11.07
CA SER A 60 -17.62 38.82 9.86
C SER A 60 -16.47 37.84 9.64
N SER A 61 -15.99 37.16 10.70
CA SER A 61 -14.85 36.24 10.61
C SER A 61 -15.26 34.82 10.23
N ALA A 62 -16.43 34.36 10.69
CA ALA A 62 -16.97 33.04 10.38
C ALA A 62 -17.42 32.91 8.92
N GLU A 63 -18.08 33.93 8.37
CA GLU A 63 -18.43 33.98 6.94
C GLU A 63 -17.18 33.98 6.05
N ASN A 64 -16.10 34.65 6.48
CA ASN A 64 -14.82 34.69 5.78
C ASN A 64 -14.08 33.34 5.79
N TYR A 65 -14.12 32.59 6.91
CA TYR A 65 -13.47 31.27 6.99
C TYR A 65 -14.13 30.24 6.06
N GLY A 66 -15.47 30.21 6.02
CA GLY A 66 -16.22 29.30 5.13
C GLY A 66 -15.91 29.56 3.65
N GLU A 67 -15.82 30.84 3.26
CA GLU A 67 -15.43 31.22 1.91
C GLU A 67 -13.99 30.84 1.58
N LYS A 68 -13.04 31.07 2.50
CA LYS A 68 -11.64 30.63 2.37
C LYS A 68 -11.53 29.11 2.18
N LEU A 69 -12.28 28.34 2.95
CA LEU A 69 -12.31 26.87 2.85
C LEU A 69 -12.89 26.39 1.51
N PHE A 70 -13.99 27.01 1.06
CA PHE A 70 -14.58 26.72 -0.23
C PHE A 70 -13.58 27.01 -1.37
N ARG A 71 -12.97 28.19 -1.38
CA ARG A 71 -11.96 28.56 -2.40
C ARG A 71 -10.76 27.61 -2.37
N PHE A 72 -10.23 27.27 -1.20
CA PHE A 72 -9.13 26.32 -1.09
C PHE A 72 -9.47 24.93 -1.65
N THR A 73 -10.70 24.48 -1.43
CA THR A 73 -11.14 23.15 -1.85
C THR A 73 -11.47 23.10 -3.35
N PHE A 74 -12.09 24.15 -3.90
CA PHE A 74 -12.65 24.13 -5.25
C PHE A 74 -11.80 24.92 -6.28
N ASP A 75 -11.15 26.02 -5.89
CA ASP A 75 -10.36 26.85 -6.83
C ASP A 75 -8.96 26.31 -7.07
N GLU A 76 -8.36 25.59 -6.12
CA GLU A 76 -6.98 25.09 -6.28
C GLU A 76 -6.86 23.89 -7.24
N GLY A 77 -7.97 23.35 -7.76
CA GLY A 77 -7.97 22.31 -8.80
C GLY A 77 -7.18 21.05 -8.43
N ARG A 78 -6.88 20.83 -7.14
CA ARG A 78 -6.13 19.66 -6.67
C ARG A 78 -7.04 18.45 -6.73
N GLN A 79 -6.70 17.52 -7.62
CA GLN A 79 -7.43 16.27 -7.74
C GLN A 79 -7.19 15.32 -6.55
N GLU A 80 -6.10 15.51 -5.79
CA GLU A 80 -5.73 14.64 -4.67
C GLU A 80 -5.69 15.40 -3.33
N PRO A 81 -6.43 14.93 -2.31
CA PRO A 81 -6.38 15.50 -0.98
C PRO A 81 -5.05 15.19 -0.30
N ARG A 82 -4.51 16.20 0.39
CA ARG A 82 -3.31 16.09 1.22
C ARG A 82 -3.70 16.18 2.68
N PHE A 83 -3.18 15.29 3.49
CA PHE A 83 -3.49 15.18 4.91
C PHE A 83 -2.31 15.65 5.73
N LEU A 84 -2.56 16.56 6.66
CA LEU A 84 -1.60 16.91 7.70
C LEU A 84 -1.77 15.96 8.87
N ILE A 85 -0.71 15.23 9.22
CA ILE A 85 -0.67 14.30 10.34
C ILE A 85 -0.10 15.02 11.55
N PHE A 86 -0.92 15.15 12.57
CA PHE A 86 -0.53 15.69 13.86
C PHE A 86 -0.01 14.59 14.78
N ARG A 87 1.17 14.03 14.46
CA ARG A 87 1.72 12.87 15.17
C ARG A 87 1.79 13.10 16.68
N GLY A 88 2.25 14.27 17.11
CA GLY A 88 2.30 14.65 18.52
C GLY A 88 0.93 14.64 19.20
N LEU A 89 -0.08 15.24 18.58
CA LEU A 89 -1.44 15.29 19.12
C LEU A 89 -2.11 13.91 19.16
N GLN A 90 -1.88 13.08 18.14
CA GLN A 90 -2.39 11.72 18.08
C GLN A 90 -1.79 10.85 19.17
N LEU A 91 -0.47 10.88 19.33
CA LEU A 91 0.22 10.16 20.41
C LEU A 91 -0.22 10.66 21.79
N MET A 92 -0.38 11.98 21.96
CA MET A 92 -0.90 12.55 23.20
C MET A 92 -2.29 12.03 23.54
N ASN A 93 -3.19 11.93 22.56
CA ASN A 93 -4.52 11.35 22.75
C ASN A 93 -4.45 9.86 23.15
N VAL A 94 -3.60 9.08 22.48
CA VAL A 94 -3.40 7.65 22.82
C VAL A 94 -2.88 7.49 24.25
N PHE A 95 -1.87 8.28 24.66
CA PHE A 95 -1.31 8.21 26.01
C PHE A 95 -2.30 8.69 27.08
N LYS A 96 -3.12 9.70 26.79
CA LYS A 96 -4.21 10.13 27.67
C LYS A 96 -5.17 8.97 27.94
N LEU A 97 -5.66 8.32 26.88
CA LEU A 97 -6.59 7.19 26.99
C LEU A 97 -5.96 6.00 27.74
N GLN A 98 -4.68 5.73 27.51
CA GLN A 98 -3.93 4.70 28.25
C GLN A 98 -3.85 5.01 29.76
N ASN A 99 -3.61 6.27 30.13
CA ASN A 99 -3.58 6.70 31.52
C ASN A 99 -4.95 6.58 32.19
N ASP A 100 -6.02 6.96 31.48
CA ASP A 100 -7.39 6.83 31.99
C ASP A 100 -7.77 5.36 32.23
N LEU A 101 -7.36 4.45 31.33
CA LEU A 101 -7.49 3.01 31.53
C LEU A 101 -6.70 2.50 32.74
N ALA A 102 -5.47 2.99 32.95
CA ALA A 102 -4.65 2.61 34.09
C ALA A 102 -5.27 3.02 35.43
N LYS A 103 -5.82 4.25 35.50
CA LYS A 103 -6.56 4.74 36.68
C LYS A 103 -7.78 3.88 36.97
N MET A 104 -8.61 3.62 35.95
CA MET A 104 -9.80 2.78 36.12
C MET A 104 -9.44 1.35 36.57
N LYS A 105 -8.39 0.76 35.98
CA LYS A 105 -7.87 -0.54 36.40
C LYS A 105 -7.48 -0.53 37.87
N HIS A 106 -6.76 0.50 38.33
CA HIS A 106 -6.38 0.62 39.73
C HIS A 106 -7.61 0.70 40.65
N HIS A 107 -8.61 1.52 40.32
CA HIS A 107 -9.84 1.63 41.11
C HIS A 107 -10.62 0.31 41.20
N ILE A 108 -10.83 -0.37 40.07
CA ILE A 108 -11.58 -1.65 40.03
C ILE A 108 -10.82 -2.76 40.77
N MET A 109 -9.50 -2.84 40.60
CA MET A 109 -8.67 -3.84 41.28
C MET A 109 -8.61 -3.62 42.80
N THR A 110 -8.54 -2.36 43.24
CA THR A 110 -8.54 -2.01 44.67
C THR A 110 -9.92 -2.25 45.30
N ALA A 111 -11.00 -1.89 44.61
CA ALA A 111 -12.36 -2.11 45.10
C ALA A 111 -12.82 -3.58 45.01
N LYS A 112 -12.14 -4.41 44.19
CA LYS A 112 -12.52 -5.81 43.86
C LYS A 112 -13.95 -5.97 43.33
N ALA A 113 -14.57 -4.88 42.90
CA ALA A 113 -15.91 -4.82 42.35
C ALA A 113 -15.95 -3.71 41.29
N ALA A 114 -16.68 -3.94 40.21
CA ALA A 114 -16.94 -2.94 39.18
C ALA A 114 -18.42 -2.56 39.23
N THR A 115 -18.72 -1.26 39.34
CA THR A 115 -20.11 -0.79 39.20
C THR A 115 -20.56 -0.89 37.73
N PRO A 116 -21.87 -0.97 37.45
CA PRO A 116 -22.38 -0.97 36.07
C PRO A 116 -21.93 0.26 35.28
N GLU A 117 -21.91 1.44 35.91
CA GLU A 117 -21.43 2.69 35.31
C GLU A 117 -19.93 2.67 34.99
N GLN A 118 -19.11 2.12 35.89
CA GLN A 118 -17.68 1.92 35.66
C GLN A 118 -17.44 0.96 34.51
N THR A 119 -18.26 -0.08 34.38
CA THR A 119 -18.16 -1.05 33.29
C THR A 119 -18.51 -0.41 31.94
N GLN A 120 -19.57 0.39 31.88
CA GLN A 120 -19.93 1.13 30.66
C GLN A 120 -18.84 2.13 30.25
N THR A 121 -18.33 2.90 31.21
CA THR A 121 -17.25 3.87 30.98
C THR A 121 -15.98 3.15 30.50
N LEU A 122 -15.63 2.02 31.12
CA LEU A 122 -14.50 1.19 30.70
C LEU A 122 -14.66 0.72 29.25
N THR A 123 -15.84 0.23 28.86
CA THR A 123 -16.12 -0.18 27.48
C THR A 123 -15.92 0.99 26.51
N GLN A 124 -16.42 2.18 26.84
CA GLN A 124 -16.28 3.36 25.99
C GLN A 124 -14.81 3.78 25.84
N VAL A 125 -14.05 3.84 26.93
CA VAL A 125 -12.63 4.23 26.88
C VAL A 125 -11.79 3.18 26.15
N LEU A 126 -12.05 1.89 26.35
CA LEU A 126 -11.39 0.81 25.60
C LEU A 126 -11.68 0.91 24.10
N HIS A 127 -12.93 1.21 23.73
CA HIS A 127 -13.30 1.42 22.33
C HIS A 127 -12.56 2.62 21.73
N ASN A 128 -12.58 3.76 22.42
CA ASN A 128 -11.90 4.98 21.98
C ASN A 128 -10.37 4.77 21.86
N TYR A 129 -9.76 4.07 22.82
CA TYR A 129 -8.35 3.72 22.78
C TYR A 129 -8.00 2.85 21.57
N THR A 130 -8.82 1.82 21.30
CA THR A 130 -8.63 0.93 20.16
C THR A 130 -8.78 1.68 18.83
N ASN A 131 -9.78 2.56 18.71
CA ASN A 131 -9.95 3.39 17.52
C ASN A 131 -8.79 4.37 17.35
N ALA A 132 -8.33 5.04 18.41
CA ALA A 132 -7.20 5.95 18.34
C ALA A 132 -5.92 5.26 17.84
N ILE A 133 -5.66 4.02 18.27
CA ILE A 133 -4.54 3.22 17.75
C ILE A 133 -4.72 2.90 16.27
N ARG A 134 -5.92 2.46 15.86
CA ARG A 134 -6.24 2.13 14.47
C ARG A 134 -6.12 3.35 13.56
N ASP A 135 -6.60 4.50 14.00
CA ASP A 135 -6.55 5.76 13.25
C ASP A 135 -5.11 6.22 13.09
N TYR A 136 -4.30 6.12 14.14
CA TYR A 136 -2.87 6.40 14.08
C TYR A 136 -2.14 5.46 13.11
N GLU A 137 -2.42 4.16 13.17
CA GLU A 137 -1.85 3.17 12.25
C GLU A 137 -2.26 3.46 10.81
N TYR A 138 -3.55 3.73 10.56
CA TYR A 138 -4.09 4.05 9.25
C TYR A 138 -3.38 5.27 8.64
N LEU A 139 -3.28 6.37 9.39
CA LEU A 139 -2.62 7.58 8.93
C LEU A 139 -1.12 7.36 8.70
N THR A 140 -0.48 6.51 9.52
CA THR A 140 0.95 6.19 9.35
C THR A 140 1.24 5.35 8.10
N ARG A 141 0.26 4.57 7.63
CA ARG A 141 0.37 3.77 6.39
C ARG A 141 0.25 4.59 5.12
N LEU A 142 -0.32 5.80 5.19
CA LEU A 142 -0.42 6.70 4.03
C LEU A 142 0.97 7.06 3.48
N THR A 143 1.05 7.27 2.16
CA THR A 143 2.28 7.65 1.48
C THR A 143 2.76 9.03 1.98
N PRO A 144 4.00 9.14 2.50
CA PRO A 144 4.55 10.41 2.95
C PRO A 144 4.87 11.30 1.73
N ILE A 145 4.46 12.57 1.81
CA ILE A 145 4.88 13.61 0.87
C ILE A 145 6.10 14.29 1.46
N THR A 146 7.19 14.35 0.70
CA THR A 146 8.46 14.95 1.16
C THR A 146 8.89 16.11 0.26
N GLY A 147 9.90 16.85 0.72
CA GLY A 147 10.59 17.87 -0.05
C GLY A 147 9.71 19.05 -0.48
N SER A 148 9.81 19.41 -1.77
CA SER A 148 9.21 20.63 -2.33
C SER A 148 7.69 20.61 -2.28
N GLN A 149 7.07 19.42 -2.39
CA GLN A 149 5.62 19.27 -2.38
C GLN A 149 5.03 19.49 -0.99
N ALA A 150 5.68 18.98 0.06
CA ALA A 150 5.29 19.21 1.44
C ALA A 150 5.39 20.70 1.78
N ARG A 151 6.51 21.33 1.37
CA ARG A 151 6.74 22.76 1.58
C ARG A 151 5.71 23.62 0.84
N ARG A 152 5.39 23.30 -0.40
CA ARG A 152 4.35 23.99 -1.17
C ARG A 152 2.99 23.85 -0.49
N GLY A 153 2.60 22.63 -0.12
CA GLY A 153 1.37 22.38 0.61
C GLY A 153 1.25 23.20 1.89
N ARG A 154 2.34 23.35 2.64
CA ARG A 154 2.40 24.24 3.80
C ARG A 154 2.17 25.69 3.41
N PHE A 155 2.89 26.22 2.44
CA PHE A 155 2.72 27.61 2.01
C PHE A 155 1.31 27.92 1.51
N ASP A 156 0.65 26.96 0.87
CA ASP A 156 -0.73 27.15 0.44
C ASP A 156 -1.68 27.23 1.64
N LEU A 157 -1.50 26.35 2.63
CA LEU A 157 -2.25 26.40 3.90
C LEU A 157 -1.98 27.69 4.68
N GLU A 158 -0.72 28.11 4.80
CA GLU A 158 -0.32 29.37 5.45
C GLU A 158 -0.88 30.58 4.71
N ARG A 159 -0.92 30.56 3.38
CA ARG A 159 -1.47 31.68 2.60
C ARG A 159 -2.97 31.86 2.80
N VAL A 160 -3.71 30.76 2.95
CA VAL A 160 -5.18 30.79 3.04
C VAL A 160 -5.66 30.91 4.49
N PHE A 161 -5.05 30.14 5.38
CA PHE A 161 -5.46 29.97 6.77
C PHE A 161 -4.42 30.47 7.79
N GLY A 162 -3.27 30.96 7.34
CA GLY A 162 -2.28 31.56 8.23
C GLY A 162 -2.84 32.81 8.89
N ASP A 163 -2.62 32.88 10.19
CA ASP A 163 -2.87 34.04 11.04
C ASP A 163 -1.57 34.31 11.81
N ASP A 164 -1.38 35.53 12.31
CA ASP A 164 -0.14 35.93 13.00
C ASP A 164 0.13 35.08 14.27
N GLU A 165 -0.89 34.41 14.78
CA GLU A 165 -0.86 33.55 15.97
C GLU A 165 -0.59 32.06 15.66
N TYR A 166 -0.76 31.61 14.41
CA TYR A 166 -0.69 30.18 14.03
C TYR A 166 0.31 29.94 12.89
N GLN A 167 1.45 29.32 13.22
CA GLN A 167 2.41 28.82 12.24
C GLN A 167 2.31 27.30 12.11
N PHE A 168 2.19 26.80 10.87
CA PHE A 168 2.27 25.37 10.61
C PHE A 168 3.72 24.91 10.81
N ILE A 169 3.93 23.98 11.75
CA ILE A 169 5.27 23.48 12.08
C ILE A 169 5.91 22.85 10.83
N ASP A 170 7.20 23.16 10.61
CA ASP A 170 8.02 22.55 9.56
C ASP A 170 8.41 21.10 9.93
N GLU A 171 7.42 20.21 9.96
CA GLU A 171 7.67 18.78 10.07
C GLU A 171 7.68 18.14 8.67
N PRO A 172 8.85 17.73 8.15
CA PRO A 172 9.00 17.19 6.79
C PRO A 172 8.20 15.92 6.52
N THR A 173 7.64 15.29 7.56
CA THR A 173 6.88 14.03 7.50
C THR A 173 5.40 14.19 7.83
N ALA A 174 4.94 15.42 8.04
CA ALA A 174 3.58 15.69 8.46
C ALA A 174 2.58 15.59 7.31
N TYR A 175 3.00 15.81 6.05
CA TYR A 175 2.09 15.75 4.91
C TYR A 175 2.04 14.37 4.29
N ARG A 176 0.83 13.84 4.10
CA ARG A 176 0.58 12.52 3.49
C ARG A 176 -0.50 12.56 2.44
N ARG A 177 -0.47 11.60 1.54
CA ARG A 177 -1.48 11.39 0.49
C ARG A 177 -1.95 9.95 0.47
N PHE A 178 -3.07 9.73 -0.21
CA PHE A 178 -3.49 8.38 -0.54
C PHE A 178 -2.45 7.70 -1.44
N ASP A 179 -2.37 6.39 -1.30
CA ASP A 179 -1.58 5.58 -2.20
C ASP A 179 -2.18 5.71 -3.60
N ASP A 180 -1.38 6.21 -4.53
CA ASP A 180 -1.78 6.32 -5.92
C ASP A 180 -1.52 4.96 -6.59
N PRO A 181 -2.57 4.19 -6.96
CA PRO A 181 -2.41 2.86 -7.56
C PRO A 181 -1.77 2.92 -8.94
N SER A 182 -1.68 4.12 -9.55
CA SER A 182 -0.95 4.31 -10.81
C SER A 182 0.57 4.33 -10.61
N LEU A 183 1.03 4.54 -9.37
CA LEU A 183 2.45 4.49 -9.02
C LEU A 183 2.87 3.04 -8.81
N LEU A 184 3.67 2.57 -9.76
CA LEU A 184 4.26 1.24 -9.71
C LEU A 184 5.14 1.10 -8.46
N PRO A 185 4.98 0.02 -7.67
CA PRO A 185 5.85 -0.26 -6.54
C PRO A 185 7.32 -0.26 -6.96
N SER A 186 8.18 0.40 -6.19
CA SER A 186 9.62 0.40 -6.49
C SER A 186 10.23 -0.92 -5.99
N ASP A 187 10.64 -1.78 -6.92
CA ASP A 187 11.38 -3.01 -6.62
C ASP A 187 12.89 -2.73 -6.54
N GLY A 188 13.66 -3.60 -5.88
CA GLY A 188 15.11 -3.41 -5.73
C GLY A 188 15.86 -3.19 -7.07
N LEU A 189 15.42 -3.86 -8.13
CA LEU A 189 15.91 -3.61 -9.50
C LEU A 189 15.56 -2.21 -10.00
N ARG A 190 14.32 -1.75 -9.79
CA ARG A 190 13.86 -0.41 -10.20
C ARG A 190 14.62 0.68 -9.44
N ASP A 191 14.88 0.47 -8.15
CA ASP A 191 15.70 1.36 -7.33
C ASP A 191 17.17 1.40 -7.78
N ALA A 192 17.74 0.24 -8.11
CA ALA A 192 19.09 0.15 -8.65
C ALA A 192 19.21 0.86 -10.01
N LEU A 193 18.20 0.70 -10.87
CA LEU A 193 18.11 1.38 -12.16
C LEU A 193 17.96 2.89 -11.96
N LYS A 194 17.12 3.35 -11.03
CA LYS A 194 16.98 4.77 -10.67
C LYS A 194 18.31 5.37 -10.24
N ARG A 195 19.13 4.62 -9.50
CA ARG A 195 20.44 5.07 -9.01
C ARG A 195 21.51 5.14 -10.11
N HIS A 196 21.46 4.24 -11.10
CA HIS A 196 22.48 4.14 -12.15
C HIS A 196 22.11 4.85 -13.47
N LEU A 197 20.83 5.09 -13.74
CA LEU A 197 20.39 5.77 -14.95
C LEU A 197 20.59 7.29 -14.85
N PRO A 198 20.90 7.97 -15.98
CA PRO A 198 20.98 9.41 -16.01
C PRO A 198 19.63 10.06 -15.66
N ARG A 199 19.69 11.19 -14.94
CA ARG A 199 18.51 11.92 -14.40
C ARG A 199 17.45 12.26 -15.45
N SER A 200 17.86 12.47 -16.71
CA SER A 200 16.95 12.75 -17.83
C SER A 200 15.97 11.61 -18.14
N VAL A 201 16.30 10.37 -17.74
CA VAL A 201 15.50 9.17 -18.01
C VAL A 201 14.72 8.71 -16.77
N ALA A 202 15.29 8.93 -15.59
CA ALA A 202 14.68 8.57 -14.31
C ALA A 202 13.43 9.41 -14.01
N TYR A 203 13.45 10.69 -14.38
CA TYR A 203 12.35 11.61 -14.15
C TYR A 203 11.30 11.59 -15.27
N THR A 204 10.02 11.71 -14.91
CA THR A 204 8.95 11.94 -15.89
C THR A 204 8.73 13.44 -16.10
N LYS A 205 8.19 13.84 -17.27
CA LYS A 205 7.85 15.26 -17.52
C LYS A 205 6.86 15.82 -16.48
N HIS A 206 6.00 14.96 -15.94
CA HIS A 206 5.06 15.32 -14.88
C HIS A 206 5.80 15.57 -13.56
N ASP A 207 6.74 14.68 -13.20
CA ASP A 207 7.53 14.81 -11.98
C ASP A 207 8.43 16.04 -12.02
N ILE A 208 9.09 16.33 -13.15
CA ILE A 208 9.93 17.54 -13.31
C ILE A 208 9.11 18.82 -13.11
N ARG A 209 7.87 18.86 -13.63
CA ARG A 209 7.00 20.03 -13.50
C ARG A 209 6.51 20.24 -12.06
N ASN A 210 6.34 19.17 -11.31
CA ASN A 210 5.82 19.23 -9.94
C ASN A 210 6.94 19.31 -8.88
N ARG A 211 8.17 18.91 -9.23
CA ARG A 211 9.33 18.71 -8.34
C ARG A 211 10.60 19.34 -8.91
N THR A 212 10.48 20.56 -9.43
CA THR A 212 11.57 21.20 -10.19
C THR A 212 12.80 21.46 -9.32
N ASP A 213 12.60 21.88 -8.07
CA ASP A 213 13.71 22.10 -7.13
C ASP A 213 14.47 20.80 -6.82
N GLU A 214 13.76 19.69 -6.68
CA GLU A 214 14.33 18.37 -6.37
C GLU A 214 15.04 17.75 -7.57
N TYR A 215 14.55 18.04 -8.77
CA TYR A 215 15.24 17.71 -10.03
C TYR A 215 16.60 18.41 -10.12
N PHE A 216 16.67 19.68 -9.76
CA PHE A 216 17.93 20.44 -9.76
C PHE A 216 18.87 20.03 -8.61
N SER A 217 18.33 19.71 -7.43
CA SER A 217 19.14 19.20 -6.30
C SER A 217 19.62 17.76 -6.54
N GLY A 218 18.98 17.02 -7.43
CA GLY A 218 19.42 15.70 -7.86
C GLY A 218 18.95 14.55 -6.98
N GLU A 219 17.84 14.74 -6.28
CA GLU A 219 17.20 13.70 -5.48
C GLU A 219 16.63 12.59 -6.37
N PRO A 220 16.43 11.36 -5.85
CA PRO A 220 15.79 10.30 -6.62
C PRO A 220 14.29 10.58 -6.81
N PRO A 221 13.72 10.34 -8.01
CA PRO A 221 12.30 10.55 -8.25
C PRO A 221 11.46 9.51 -7.50
N GLU A 222 10.34 9.97 -6.94
CA GLU A 222 9.38 9.11 -6.24
C GLU A 222 8.72 8.15 -7.25
N GLN A 223 8.33 8.68 -8.42
CA GLN A 223 7.69 7.90 -9.47
C GLN A 223 8.71 7.14 -10.33
N VAL A 224 8.37 5.93 -10.76
CA VAL A 224 9.16 5.17 -11.73
C VAL A 224 8.82 5.65 -13.14
N SER A 225 9.81 6.15 -13.88
CA SER A 225 9.60 6.54 -15.29
C SER A 225 9.11 5.36 -16.13
N PRO A 226 8.19 5.57 -17.09
CA PRO A 226 7.68 4.50 -17.96
C PRO A 226 8.79 3.83 -18.77
N PHE A 227 9.91 4.52 -19.02
CA PHE A 227 11.08 3.90 -19.62
C PHE A 227 11.79 2.96 -18.65
N VAL A 228 12.01 3.38 -17.39
CA VAL A 228 12.61 2.55 -16.34
C VAL A 228 11.79 1.29 -16.12
N ASP A 229 10.47 1.42 -16.09
CA ASP A 229 9.56 0.28 -15.96
C ASP A 229 9.66 -0.70 -17.15
N LYS A 230 9.64 -0.19 -18.38
CA LYS A 230 9.84 -1.01 -19.59
C LYS A 230 11.23 -1.67 -19.61
N LEU A 231 12.27 -0.95 -19.24
CA LEU A 231 13.63 -1.47 -19.18
C LEU A 231 13.78 -2.53 -18.09
N ALA A 232 13.19 -2.32 -16.91
CA ALA A 232 13.16 -3.32 -15.85
C ALA A 232 12.45 -4.59 -16.33
N ARG A 233 11.25 -4.48 -16.93
CA ARG A 233 10.54 -5.64 -17.50
C ARG A 233 11.35 -6.34 -18.60
N PHE A 234 12.00 -5.58 -19.47
CA PHE A 234 12.87 -6.12 -20.51
C PHE A 234 14.06 -6.87 -19.92
N LEU A 235 14.76 -6.29 -18.93
CA LEU A 235 15.89 -6.93 -18.26
C LEU A 235 15.45 -8.21 -17.54
N VAL A 236 14.34 -8.19 -16.81
CA VAL A 236 13.81 -9.38 -16.13
C VAL A 236 13.49 -10.48 -17.13
N ALA A 237 12.77 -10.17 -18.22
CA ALA A 237 12.44 -11.15 -19.26
C ALA A 237 13.69 -11.67 -19.97
N PHE A 238 14.64 -10.78 -20.29
CA PHE A 238 15.88 -11.12 -20.98
C PHE A 238 16.82 -11.96 -20.11
N LEU A 239 17.10 -11.54 -18.88
CA LEU A 239 17.95 -12.28 -17.93
C LEU A 239 17.32 -13.62 -17.57
N GLY A 240 16.01 -13.66 -17.31
CA GLY A 240 15.29 -14.90 -17.03
C GLY A 240 15.36 -15.89 -18.20
N GLY A 241 15.12 -15.40 -19.43
CA GLY A 241 15.23 -16.21 -20.64
C GLY A 241 16.65 -16.68 -20.92
N ALA A 242 17.64 -15.78 -20.82
CA ALA A 242 19.05 -16.09 -21.04
C ALA A 242 19.56 -17.13 -20.04
N MET A 243 19.18 -17.01 -18.76
CA MET A 243 19.55 -17.99 -17.73
C MET A 243 19.01 -19.38 -18.04
N LEU A 244 17.82 -19.53 -18.63
CA LEU A 244 17.29 -20.84 -19.04
C LEU A 244 17.91 -21.38 -20.33
N VAL A 245 18.13 -20.51 -21.33
CA VAL A 245 18.57 -20.94 -22.67
C VAL A 245 20.08 -21.24 -22.70
N VAL A 246 20.91 -20.45 -22.02
CA VAL A 246 22.38 -20.59 -22.07
C VAL A 246 22.85 -21.99 -21.61
N PRO A 247 22.38 -22.55 -20.47
CA PRO A 247 22.75 -23.90 -20.05
C PRO A 247 22.30 -24.96 -21.05
N MET A 248 21.10 -24.82 -21.62
CA MET A 248 20.57 -25.76 -22.62
C MET A 248 21.40 -25.76 -23.91
N VAL A 249 21.80 -24.58 -24.39
CA VAL A 249 22.64 -24.44 -25.58
C VAL A 249 24.03 -25.02 -25.33
N MET A 250 24.64 -24.74 -24.19
CA MET A 250 25.94 -25.30 -23.82
C MET A 250 25.94 -26.83 -23.77
N MET A 251 24.84 -27.44 -23.33
CA MET A 251 24.69 -28.90 -23.30
C MET A 251 24.43 -29.54 -24.66
N ARG A 252 24.14 -28.76 -25.71
CA ARG A 252 23.86 -29.29 -27.06
C ARG A 252 25.08 -29.26 -27.99
N LEU A 253 26.21 -28.73 -27.53
CA LEU A 253 27.44 -28.69 -28.32
C LEU A 253 28.03 -30.11 -28.46
N PRO A 254 28.65 -30.46 -29.60
CA PRO A 254 29.08 -31.84 -29.87
C PRO A 254 30.23 -32.39 -29.00
N GLU A 255 30.75 -31.62 -28.03
CA GLU A 255 31.92 -31.97 -27.19
C GLU A 255 31.65 -31.96 -25.67
N VAL A 256 30.43 -32.30 -25.25
CA VAL A 256 30.08 -32.34 -23.81
C VAL A 256 30.34 -33.70 -23.18
N THR A 257 31.07 -33.68 -22.07
CA THR A 257 31.17 -34.79 -21.12
C THR A 257 30.16 -34.58 -19.98
N VAL A 258 29.75 -35.67 -19.31
CA VAL A 258 28.82 -35.61 -18.15
C VAL A 258 29.33 -34.65 -17.06
N VAL A 259 30.65 -34.53 -16.90
CA VAL A 259 31.25 -33.60 -15.94
C VAL A 259 31.00 -32.13 -16.35
N LYS A 260 31.15 -31.80 -17.64
CA LYS A 260 30.90 -30.44 -18.16
C LYS A 260 29.45 -30.01 -17.96
N SER A 261 28.49 -30.92 -18.19
CA SER A 261 27.06 -30.59 -18.01
C SER A 261 26.71 -30.38 -16.53
N LEU A 262 27.21 -31.22 -15.62
CA LEU A 262 26.95 -31.11 -14.18
C LEU A 262 27.56 -29.83 -13.59
N VAL A 263 28.77 -29.47 -14.02
CA VAL A 263 29.42 -28.19 -13.65
C VAL A 263 28.60 -26.99 -14.18
N THR A 264 28.15 -27.05 -15.43
CA THR A 264 27.35 -25.97 -16.05
C THR A 264 26.02 -25.77 -15.32
N VAL A 265 25.31 -26.84 -14.94
CA VAL A 265 24.08 -26.74 -14.14
C VAL A 265 24.36 -26.11 -12.79
N SER A 266 25.37 -26.59 -12.08
CA SER A 266 25.68 -26.13 -10.72
C SER A 266 26.00 -24.63 -10.70
N ILE A 267 26.82 -24.16 -11.64
CA ILE A 267 27.13 -22.73 -11.79
C ILE A 267 25.88 -21.93 -12.16
N SER A 268 25.07 -22.43 -13.10
CA SER A 268 23.88 -21.72 -13.56
C SER A 268 22.81 -21.59 -12.48
N VAL A 269 22.60 -22.64 -11.67
CA VAL A 269 21.67 -22.62 -10.52
C VAL A 269 22.16 -21.65 -9.44
N LEU A 270 23.45 -21.64 -9.13
CA LEU A 270 24.03 -20.71 -8.16
C LEU A 270 23.92 -19.26 -8.63
N LEU A 271 24.22 -18.98 -9.90
CA LEU A 271 24.08 -17.64 -10.47
C LEU A 271 22.61 -17.18 -10.49
N PHE A 272 21.68 -18.07 -10.84
CA PHE A 272 20.26 -17.77 -10.82
C PHE A 272 19.76 -17.45 -9.40
N ALA A 273 20.11 -18.27 -8.41
CA ALA A 273 19.75 -18.05 -7.01
C ALA A 273 20.36 -16.74 -6.46
N GLY A 274 21.63 -16.49 -6.77
CA GLY A 274 22.32 -15.25 -6.41
C GLY A 274 21.67 -14.02 -7.05
N ALA A 275 21.36 -14.08 -8.34
CA ALA A 275 20.67 -13.00 -9.05
C ALA A 275 19.27 -12.75 -8.47
N LEU A 276 18.49 -13.81 -8.18
CA LEU A 276 17.18 -13.66 -7.54
C LEU A 276 17.29 -12.97 -6.18
N SER A 277 18.24 -13.41 -5.34
CA SER A 277 18.46 -12.87 -4.00
C SER A 277 18.86 -11.38 -4.02
N VAL A 278 19.67 -10.98 -5.00
CA VAL A 278 20.17 -9.59 -5.11
C VAL A 278 19.16 -8.66 -5.79
N PHE A 279 18.52 -9.10 -6.88
CA PHE A 279 17.69 -8.21 -7.71
C PHE A 279 16.22 -8.19 -7.30
N PHE A 280 15.71 -9.26 -6.71
CA PHE A 280 14.31 -9.37 -6.32
C PHE A 280 14.22 -9.44 -4.80
N ARG A 281 13.36 -8.61 -4.21
CA ARG A 281 12.94 -8.76 -2.80
C ARG A 281 11.98 -9.95 -2.63
N ALA A 282 12.36 -11.09 -3.19
CA ALA A 282 11.63 -12.33 -3.02
C ALA A 282 11.80 -12.79 -1.57
N SER A 283 10.74 -13.35 -0.99
CA SER A 283 10.86 -14.03 0.30
C SER A 283 11.84 -15.20 0.20
N ASN A 284 12.43 -15.59 1.34
CA ASN A 284 13.33 -16.76 1.40
C ASN A 284 12.66 -18.03 0.85
N THR A 285 11.36 -18.18 1.10
CA THR A 285 10.53 -19.28 0.59
C THR A 285 10.35 -19.22 -0.92
N GLU A 286 10.02 -18.07 -1.49
CA GLU A 286 9.88 -17.91 -2.95
C GLU A 286 11.20 -18.15 -3.67
N THR A 287 12.30 -17.64 -3.12
CA THR A 287 13.66 -17.84 -3.68
C THR A 287 14.03 -19.33 -3.67
N MET A 288 13.75 -20.04 -2.59
CA MET A 288 13.99 -21.48 -2.47
C MET A 288 13.16 -22.27 -3.49
N VAL A 289 11.85 -21.99 -3.60
CA VAL A 289 10.94 -22.67 -4.54
C VAL A 289 11.34 -22.41 -6.01
N ALA A 290 11.67 -21.15 -6.35
CA ALA A 290 12.11 -20.79 -7.69
C ALA A 290 13.44 -21.49 -8.06
N THR A 291 14.40 -21.51 -7.14
CA THR A 291 15.69 -22.19 -7.34
C THR A 291 15.51 -23.70 -7.51
N ALA A 292 14.66 -24.33 -6.68
CA ALA A 292 14.38 -25.76 -6.78
C ALA A 292 13.71 -26.11 -8.12
N THR A 293 12.76 -25.29 -8.57
CA THR A 293 12.06 -25.49 -9.86
C THR A 293 13.03 -25.34 -11.02
N TYR A 294 13.88 -24.31 -10.98
CA TYR A 294 14.92 -24.09 -11.98
C TYR A 294 15.92 -25.24 -12.06
N ALA A 295 16.42 -25.70 -10.90
CA ALA A 295 17.33 -26.84 -10.83
C ALA A 295 16.69 -28.12 -11.37
N ALA A 296 15.42 -28.40 -11.03
CA ALA A 296 14.70 -29.57 -11.50
C ALA A 296 14.62 -29.61 -13.04
N VAL A 297 14.29 -28.47 -13.66
CA VAL A 297 14.24 -28.37 -15.13
C VAL A 297 15.60 -28.68 -15.76
N LEU A 298 16.69 -28.08 -15.25
CA LEU A 298 18.03 -28.31 -15.78
C LEU A 298 18.53 -29.75 -15.59
N VAL A 299 18.25 -30.37 -14.44
CA VAL A 299 18.64 -31.76 -14.15
C VAL A 299 17.96 -32.73 -15.10
N VAL A 300 16.68 -32.51 -15.44
CA VAL A 300 15.98 -33.33 -16.44
C VAL A 300 16.70 -33.27 -17.78
N PHE A 301 17.15 -32.10 -18.24
CA PHE A 301 17.91 -31.96 -19.49
C PHE A 301 19.26 -32.67 -19.48
N VAL A 302 19.96 -32.65 -18.34
CA VAL A 302 21.20 -33.43 -18.17
C VAL A 302 20.91 -34.93 -18.26
N GLY A 303 19.84 -35.40 -17.62
CA GLY A 303 19.47 -36.81 -17.58
C GLY A 303 19.03 -37.40 -18.93
N VAL A 304 18.49 -36.59 -19.85
CA VAL A 304 18.14 -37.05 -21.21
C VAL A 304 19.27 -36.88 -22.24
N SER A 305 20.33 -36.14 -21.90
CA SER A 305 21.46 -35.88 -22.81
C SER A 305 22.69 -36.74 -22.51
N GLY A 306 22.66 -37.52 -21.41
CA GLY A 306 23.70 -38.44 -20.99
C GLY A 306 23.43 -39.88 -21.37
#